data_AF-A0A1D6PH70-F1
#
_entry.id   AF-A0A1D6PH70-F1
#
_cell.length_a   1.000
_cell.length_b   1.000
_cell.length_c   1.000
_cell.angle_alpha   90.00
_cell.angle_beta   90.00
_cell.angle_gamma   90.00
#
_symmetry.space_group_name_H-M   'P 1'
#
loop_
_entity.id
_entity.type
_entity.pdbx_description
1 polymer ?
#
loop_
_entity_poly.entity_id
_entity_poly.type
_entity_poly.pdbx_seq_one_letter_code
_entity_poly.pdbx_strand_id
1 'polypeptide(L)'
;MLMDLLSPLFPSSLIVIMCLGSLSRSFTGVASGATRAALTQHFALANNAADISAKEGSQETLATMLGMGLGMLLAQITRGHALSVWASFLSLTMFHMYANYKAVQSLSLTTLNYERASILLQYFKECGEVLVPRKVSQQEHILPSWSNWRKLNRIKLPHERVHLGAKASMLTHSDMLVIAKTRYHYENANYFLLDKQGIVYVFIHKEATPADVLRSFVHGLVLASSTQNSKPQHLEARRWMDEMYTSFISKLQTEGYSTERLLSHSILWRAHWLHGQLDEKLK
;
A
#
# COMPACT_ATOMS: atom_id res chain seq x y z
N MET A 1 -5.84 27.26 1.07
CA MET A 1 -4.76 28.24 0.80
C MET A 1 -4.73 28.65 -0.66
N LEU A 2 -4.47 27.75 -1.63
CA LEU A 2 -4.49 28.14 -3.05
C LEU A 2 -5.83 28.75 -3.49
N MET A 3 -6.95 28.09 -3.16
CA MET A 3 -8.29 28.61 -3.48
C MET A 3 -8.59 29.97 -2.82
N ASP A 4 -8.02 30.22 -1.64
CA ASP A 4 -8.16 31.47 -0.90
C ASP A 4 -7.39 32.62 -1.60
N LEU A 5 -6.26 32.32 -2.23
CA LEU A 5 -5.50 33.27 -3.04
C LEU A 5 -6.08 33.50 -4.44
N LEU A 6 -6.79 32.51 -5.00
CA LEU A 6 -7.43 32.60 -6.31
C LEU A 6 -8.77 33.33 -6.26
N SER A 7 -9.52 33.28 -5.15
CA SER A 7 -10.87 33.83 -5.09
C SER A 7 -11.00 35.31 -5.46
N PRO A 8 -10.04 36.22 -5.15
CA PRO A 8 -10.15 37.61 -5.57
C PRO A 8 -10.03 37.80 -7.10
N LEU A 9 -9.42 36.85 -7.81
CA LEU A 9 -9.27 36.89 -9.27
C LEU A 9 -10.56 36.52 -10.01
N PHE A 10 -11.51 35.86 -9.33
CA PHE A 10 -12.76 35.38 -9.90
C PHE A 10 -13.99 35.77 -9.04
N PRO A 11 -14.34 37.07 -8.96
CA PRO A 11 -15.42 37.54 -8.10
C PRO A 11 -16.78 36.87 -8.37
N SER A 12 -17.08 36.56 -9.63
CA SER A 12 -18.33 35.90 -10.05
C SER A 12 -18.47 34.45 -9.55
N SER A 13 -17.35 33.79 -9.23
CA SER A 13 -17.30 32.41 -8.75
C SER A 13 -16.78 32.28 -7.32
N LEU A 14 -16.70 33.39 -6.58
CA LEU A 14 -16.10 33.46 -5.24
C LEU A 14 -16.67 32.40 -4.30
N ILE A 15 -18.01 32.30 -4.22
CA ILE A 15 -18.69 31.34 -3.33
C ILE A 15 -18.28 29.91 -3.67
N VAL A 16 -18.28 29.55 -4.96
CA VAL A 16 -17.91 28.22 -5.43
C VAL A 16 -16.46 27.89 -5.07
N ILE A 17 -15.53 28.82 -5.31
CA ILE A 17 -14.10 28.65 -4.99
C ILE A 17 -13.89 28.50 -3.48
N MET A 18 -14.58 29.29 -2.66
CA MET A 18 -14.50 29.20 -1.20
C MET A 18 -15.07 27.88 -0.68
N CYS A 19 -16.20 27.41 -1.22
CA CYS A 19 -16.77 26.11 -0.89
C CYS A 19 -15.80 24.96 -1.24
N LEU A 20 -15.20 24.99 -2.44
CA LEU A 20 -14.15 24.04 -2.85
C LEU A 20 -12.91 24.09 -1.93
N GLY A 21 -12.52 25.29 -1.51
CA GLY A 21 -11.46 25.49 -0.53
C GLY A 21 -11.78 24.83 0.81
N SER A 22 -13.00 25.00 1.31
CA SER A 22 -13.47 24.38 2.57
C SER A 22 -13.58 22.86 2.47
N LEU A 23 -14.13 22.34 1.38
CA LEU A 23 -14.16 20.90 1.11
C LEU A 23 -12.74 20.30 1.08
N SER A 24 -11.81 20.98 0.42
CA SER A 24 -10.41 20.54 0.35
C SER A 24 -9.76 20.50 1.73
N ARG A 25 -9.94 21.54 2.55
CA ARG A 25 -9.42 21.59 3.93
C ARG A 25 -10.00 20.47 4.79
N SER A 26 -11.30 20.22 4.70
CA SER A 26 -11.95 19.12 5.43
C SER A 26 -11.42 17.76 5.00
N PHE A 27 -11.27 17.51 3.70
CA PHE A 27 -10.73 16.26 3.19
C PHE A 27 -9.29 16.02 3.66
N THR A 28 -8.43 17.04 3.55
CA THR A 28 -7.05 16.96 4.05
C THR A 28 -7.01 16.75 5.56
N GLY A 29 -7.90 17.39 6.33
CA GLY A 29 -8.00 17.21 7.78
C GLY A 29 -8.34 15.78 8.18
N VAL A 30 -9.35 15.17 7.55
CA VAL A 30 -9.73 13.77 7.81
C VAL A 30 -8.62 12.81 7.41
N ALA A 31 -8.03 12.98 6.22
CA ALA A 31 -6.95 12.12 5.75
C ALA A 31 -5.70 12.22 6.64
N SER A 32 -5.34 13.44 7.05
CA SER A 32 -4.22 13.69 7.98
C SER A 32 -4.49 13.06 9.34
N GLY A 33 -5.68 13.25 9.92
CA GLY A 33 -6.05 12.68 11.21
C GLY A 33 -6.03 11.15 11.22
N ALA A 34 -6.58 10.50 10.18
CA ALA A 34 -6.55 9.05 10.05
C ALA A 34 -5.11 8.51 9.90
N THR A 35 -4.29 9.17 9.08
CA THR A 35 -2.88 8.79 8.87
C THR A 35 -2.09 8.95 10.18
N ARG A 36 -2.29 10.06 10.89
CA ARG A 36 -1.67 10.32 12.18
C ARG A 36 -2.03 9.23 13.19
N ALA A 37 -3.32 8.96 13.37
CA ALA A 37 -3.77 7.92 14.29
C ALA A 37 -3.14 6.54 13.98
N ALA A 38 -3.06 6.17 12.70
CA ALA A 38 -2.42 4.93 12.29
C ALA A 38 -0.91 4.90 12.60
N LEU A 39 -0.19 6.01 12.39
CA LEU A 39 1.23 6.14 12.74
C LEU A 39 1.47 6.15 14.25
N THR A 40 0.64 6.88 15.02
CA THR A 40 0.68 6.88 16.48
C THR A 40 0.50 5.46 17.02
N GLN A 41 -0.46 4.70 16.47
CA GLN A 41 -0.67 3.32 16.85
C GLN A 41 0.50 2.42 16.47
N HIS A 42 1.12 2.67 15.31
CA HIS A 42 2.29 1.92 14.85
C HIS A 42 3.52 2.12 15.74
N PHE A 43 3.73 3.35 16.24
CA PHE A 43 4.85 3.68 17.13
C PHE A 43 4.56 3.47 18.62
N ALA A 44 3.33 3.09 18.98
CA ALA A 44 3.00 2.73 20.35
C ALA A 44 3.61 1.37 20.70
N LEU A 45 4.47 1.34 21.72
CA LEU A 45 5.17 0.14 22.16
C LEU A 45 4.53 -0.51 23.39
N ALA A 46 3.78 0.25 24.20
CA ALA A 46 3.28 -0.20 25.49
C ALA A 46 1.88 0.36 25.81
N ASN A 47 0.93 0.23 24.87
CA ASN A 47 -0.40 0.86 24.94
C ASN A 47 -0.36 2.38 25.22
N ASN A 48 0.76 3.02 24.85
CA ASN A 48 1.04 4.43 25.10
C ASN A 48 0.65 5.33 23.91
N ALA A 49 -0.29 4.89 23.08
CA ALA A 49 -0.77 5.66 21.92
C ALA A 49 -1.39 7.01 22.35
N ALA A 50 -2.10 7.03 23.49
CA ALA A 50 -2.66 8.25 24.06
C ALA A 50 -1.58 9.27 24.44
N ASP A 51 -0.50 8.82 25.08
CA ASP A 51 0.63 9.69 25.49
C ASP A 51 1.37 10.25 24.28
N ILE A 52 1.61 9.41 23.26
CA ILE A 52 2.22 9.84 21.99
C ILE A 52 1.33 10.90 21.33
N SER A 53 0.02 10.64 21.23
CA SER A 53 -0.96 11.57 20.65
C SER A 53 -1.00 12.91 21.41
N ALA A 54 -0.99 12.88 22.74
CA ALA A 54 -0.99 14.10 23.57
C ALA A 54 0.30 14.93 23.37
N LYS A 55 1.46 14.25 23.29
CA LYS A 55 2.76 14.90 23.04
C LYS A 55 2.81 15.50 21.64
N GLU A 56 2.37 14.76 20.63
CA GLU A 56 2.30 15.23 19.24
C GLU A 56 1.35 16.42 19.11
N GLY A 57 0.16 16.36 19.71
CA GLY A 57 -0.81 17.46 19.69
C GLY A 57 -0.27 18.75 20.34
N SER A 58 0.52 18.62 21.41
CA SER A 58 1.20 19.76 22.03
C SER A 58 2.26 20.37 21.10
N GLN A 59 3.04 19.53 20.41
CA GLN A 59 4.03 19.97 19.42
C GLN A 59 3.37 20.64 18.22
N GLU A 60 2.27 20.08 17.71
CA GLU A 60 1.49 20.66 16.62
C GLU A 60 0.94 22.03 17.00
N THR A 61 0.40 22.17 18.22
CA THR A 61 -0.13 23.45 18.72
C THR A 61 0.96 24.51 18.77
N LEU A 62 2.12 24.20 19.37
CA LEU A 62 3.26 25.10 19.44
C LEU A 62 3.77 25.49 18.04
N ALA A 63 3.94 24.50 17.16
CA ALA A 63 4.38 24.73 15.79
C ALA A 63 3.38 25.59 15.00
N THR A 64 2.07 25.38 15.22
CA THR A 64 1.00 26.16 14.58
C THR A 64 1.00 27.60 15.08
N MET A 65 1.18 27.82 16.39
CA MET A 65 1.29 29.17 16.96
C MET A 65 2.49 29.94 16.38
N LEU A 66 3.67 29.30 16.34
CA LEU A 66 4.87 29.90 15.74
C LEU A 66 4.67 30.16 14.24
N GLY A 67 4.10 29.19 13.51
CA GLY A 67 3.82 29.29 12.08
C GLY A 67 2.84 30.43 11.77
N MET A 68 1.80 30.62 12.60
CA MET A 68 0.87 31.74 12.47
C MET A 68 1.58 33.07 12.71
N GLY A 69 2.40 33.19 13.76
CA GLY A 69 3.17 34.41 14.04
C GLY A 69 4.10 34.78 12.89
N LEU A 70 4.88 33.82 12.38
CA LEU A 70 5.76 34.00 11.23
C LEU A 70 4.98 34.31 9.95
N GLY A 71 3.84 33.64 9.72
CA GLY A 71 2.97 33.87 8.58
C GLY A 71 2.35 35.26 8.57
N MET A 72 1.93 35.78 9.74
CA MET A 72 1.44 37.15 9.88
C MET A 72 2.54 38.17 9.60
N LEU A 73 3.74 37.98 10.14
CA LEU A 73 4.88 38.84 9.87
C LEU A 73 5.21 38.87 8.37
N LEU A 74 5.25 37.70 7.73
CA LEU A 74 5.48 37.58 6.29
C LEU A 74 4.39 38.32 5.50
N ALA A 75 3.11 38.14 5.84
CA ALA A 75 1.99 38.82 5.19
C ALA A 75 2.07 40.35 5.32
N GLN A 76 2.55 40.86 6.46
CA GLN A 76 2.79 42.29 6.68
C GLN A 76 3.90 42.81 5.75
N ILE A 77 5.02 42.09 5.65
CA ILE A 77 6.17 42.45 4.81
C ILE A 77 5.80 42.43 3.32
N THR A 78 5.01 41.44 2.88
CA THR A 78 4.62 41.28 1.47
C THR A 78 3.38 42.08 1.07
N ARG A 79 2.83 42.90 1.98
CA ARG A 79 1.61 43.68 1.71
C ARG A 79 1.79 44.57 0.49
N GLY A 80 0.77 44.62 -0.38
CA GLY A 80 0.75 45.43 -1.60
C GLY A 80 1.57 44.87 -2.77
N HIS A 81 2.33 43.79 -2.56
CA HIS A 81 3.21 43.20 -3.57
C HIS A 81 2.72 41.80 -3.97
N ALA A 82 1.80 41.74 -4.93
CA ALA A 82 1.15 40.49 -5.35
C ALA A 82 2.16 39.39 -5.78
N LEU A 83 3.21 39.76 -6.51
CA LEU A 83 4.27 38.84 -6.90
C LEU A 83 5.00 38.24 -5.70
N SER A 84 5.26 39.05 -4.66
CA SER A 84 5.93 38.59 -3.44
C SER A 84 5.06 37.62 -2.63
N VAL A 85 3.75 37.87 -2.56
CA VAL A 85 2.77 36.96 -1.95
C VAL A 85 2.75 35.61 -2.68
N TRP A 86 2.63 35.62 -4.00
CA TRP A 86 2.61 34.39 -4.80
C TRP A 86 3.94 33.63 -4.75
N ALA A 87 5.08 34.33 -4.82
CA ALA A 87 6.40 33.72 -4.71
C ALA A 87 6.59 33.07 -3.33
N SER A 88 6.21 33.76 -2.25
CA SER A 88 6.26 33.24 -0.89
C SER A 88 5.36 32.01 -0.73
N PHE A 89 4.11 32.10 -1.20
CA PHE A 89 3.16 30.99 -1.15
C PHE A 89 3.67 29.75 -1.89
N LEU A 90 4.18 29.92 -3.12
CA LEU A 90 4.67 28.82 -3.93
C LEU A 90 5.93 28.20 -3.33
N SER A 91 6.86 29.02 -2.85
CA SER A 91 8.09 28.57 -2.19
C SER A 91 7.78 27.76 -0.93
N LEU A 92 6.93 28.29 -0.04
CA LEU A 92 6.52 27.59 1.19
C LEU A 92 5.74 26.32 0.88
N THR A 93 4.90 26.31 -0.16
CA THR A 93 4.16 25.11 -0.59
C THR A 93 5.11 24.04 -1.09
N MET A 94 6.11 24.40 -1.92
CA MET A 94 7.12 23.45 -2.39
C MET A 94 7.97 22.91 -1.25
N PHE A 95 8.41 23.78 -0.34
CA PHE A 95 9.14 23.38 0.87
C PHE A 95 8.29 22.42 1.74
N HIS A 96 7.02 22.74 1.97
CA HIS A 96 6.09 21.89 2.72
C HIS A 96 5.92 20.52 2.06
N MET A 97 5.75 20.47 0.73
CA MET A 97 5.66 19.20 0.00
C MET A 97 6.95 18.38 0.10
N TYR A 98 8.10 19.01 -0.03
CA TYR A 98 9.41 18.37 0.13
C TYR A 98 9.61 17.84 1.55
N ALA A 99 9.28 18.62 2.58
CA ALA A 99 9.37 18.21 3.97
C ALA A 99 8.47 17.00 4.26
N ASN A 100 7.22 17.00 3.77
CA ASN A 100 6.33 15.84 3.87
C ASN A 100 6.89 14.61 3.15
N TYR A 101 7.45 14.78 1.95
CA TYR A 101 8.11 13.69 1.24
C TYR A 101 9.28 13.11 2.04
N LYS A 102 10.12 13.95 2.63
CA LYS A 102 11.22 13.53 3.51
C LYS A 102 10.73 12.86 4.79
N ALA A 103 9.66 13.37 5.40
CA ALA A 103 9.05 12.76 6.57
C ALA A 103 8.57 11.34 6.25
N VAL A 104 7.85 11.16 5.15
CA VAL A 104 7.40 9.82 4.72
C VAL A 104 8.58 8.91 4.36
N GLN A 105 9.64 9.42 3.73
CA GLN A 105 10.88 8.66 3.47
C GLN A 105 11.56 8.16 4.76
N SER A 106 11.39 8.86 5.87
CA SER A 106 11.99 8.47 7.15
C SER A 106 11.19 7.40 7.89
N LEU A 107 9.95 7.13 7.47
CA LEU A 107 9.12 6.10 8.08
C LEU A 107 9.62 4.72 7.70
N SER A 108 9.79 3.87 8.72
CA SER A 108 10.19 2.48 8.57
C SER A 108 9.08 1.58 9.08
N LEU A 109 8.08 1.34 8.23
CA LEU A 109 6.91 0.53 8.59
C LEU A 109 7.24 -0.97 8.57
N THR A 110 6.74 -1.69 9.57
CA THR A 110 6.93 -3.14 9.73
C THR A 110 5.77 -3.98 9.15
N THR A 111 4.64 -3.37 8.82
CA THR A 111 3.51 -4.07 8.19
C THR A 111 3.85 -4.43 6.74
N LEU A 112 3.53 -5.61 6.25
CA LEU A 112 3.75 -5.97 4.84
C LEU A 112 2.71 -5.30 3.94
N ASN A 113 3.13 -4.60 2.89
CA ASN A 113 2.26 -4.18 1.78
C ASN A 113 2.67 -4.96 0.50
N TYR A 114 2.03 -4.70 -0.64
CA TYR A 114 2.35 -5.39 -1.89
C TYR A 114 3.79 -5.16 -2.37
N GLU A 115 4.28 -3.92 -2.36
CA GLU A 115 5.61 -3.57 -2.85
C GLU A 115 6.70 -4.14 -1.94
N ARG A 116 6.58 -3.93 -0.62
CA ARG A 116 7.46 -4.46 0.42
C ARG A 116 7.56 -5.97 0.37
N ALA A 117 6.43 -6.68 0.29
CA ALA A 117 6.43 -8.14 0.19
C ALA A 117 7.10 -8.62 -1.10
N SER A 118 6.96 -7.89 -2.21
CA SER A 118 7.62 -8.21 -3.47
C SER A 118 9.14 -8.05 -3.40
N ILE A 119 9.62 -6.94 -2.82
CA ILE A 119 11.05 -6.65 -2.63
C ILE A 119 11.68 -7.73 -1.73
N LEU A 120 11.03 -8.01 -0.60
CA LEU A 120 11.50 -8.98 0.38
C LEU A 120 11.57 -10.39 -0.20
N LEU A 121 10.54 -10.82 -0.93
CA LEU A 121 10.53 -12.14 -1.56
C LEU A 121 11.63 -12.27 -2.61
N GLN A 122 11.85 -11.23 -3.43
CA GLN A 122 12.90 -11.26 -4.45
C GLN A 122 14.29 -11.39 -3.80
N TYR A 123 14.58 -10.55 -2.81
CA TYR A 123 15.84 -10.62 -2.09
C TYR A 123 16.04 -11.98 -1.38
N PHE A 124 14.98 -12.53 -0.82
CA PHE A 124 15.02 -13.85 -0.21
C PHE A 124 15.29 -14.98 -1.20
N LYS A 125 14.74 -14.90 -2.42
CA LYS A 125 15.05 -15.88 -3.47
C LYS A 125 16.49 -15.79 -3.97
N GLU A 126 17.07 -14.60 -3.98
CA GLU A 126 18.44 -14.37 -4.47
C GLU A 126 19.51 -14.67 -3.40
N CYS A 127 19.26 -14.30 -2.15
CA CYS A 127 20.27 -14.35 -1.07
C CYS A 127 19.92 -15.31 0.07
N GLY A 128 18.69 -15.83 0.12
CA GLY A 128 18.21 -16.64 1.25
C GLY A 128 17.91 -15.84 2.52
N GLU A 129 18.14 -14.52 2.54
CA GLU A 129 17.92 -13.62 3.68
C GLU A 129 16.80 -12.62 3.40
N VAL A 130 16.31 -11.92 4.43
CA VAL A 130 15.34 -10.82 4.28
C VAL A 130 15.96 -9.50 4.73
N LEU A 131 15.58 -8.41 4.08
CA LEU A 131 16.10 -7.07 4.39
C LEU A 131 15.42 -6.50 5.64
N VAL A 132 16.14 -5.70 6.43
CA VAL A 132 15.55 -4.92 7.52
C VAL A 132 14.54 -3.86 7.00
N PRO A 133 13.49 -3.51 7.77
CA PRO A 133 12.49 -2.50 7.41
C PRO A 133 13.07 -1.19 6.85
N ARG A 134 14.14 -0.68 7.48
CA ARG A 134 14.80 0.57 7.07
C ARG A 134 15.45 0.51 5.68
N LYS A 135 15.96 -0.66 5.27
CA LYS A 135 16.55 -0.83 3.93
C LYS A 135 15.44 -0.92 2.88
N VAL A 136 14.32 -1.58 3.21
CA VAL A 136 13.19 -1.68 2.29
C VAL A 136 12.50 -0.33 2.11
N SER A 137 12.31 0.47 3.17
CA SER A 137 11.66 1.78 3.05
C SER A 137 12.41 2.77 2.15
N GLN A 138 13.73 2.62 2.00
CA GLN A 138 14.53 3.40 1.06
C GLN A 138 14.33 2.99 -0.41
N GLN A 139 13.86 1.76 -0.64
CA GLN A 139 13.59 1.21 -1.97
C GLN A 139 12.11 1.40 -2.37
N GLU A 140 11.22 1.61 -1.40
CA GLU A 140 9.78 1.80 -1.62
C GLU A 140 9.45 3.11 -2.33
N HIS A 141 8.39 3.06 -3.13
CA HIS A 141 7.91 4.23 -3.82
C HIS A 141 6.88 5.00 -2.98
N ILE A 142 7.11 6.29 -2.80
CA ILE A 142 6.24 7.15 -1.97
C ILE A 142 5.19 7.88 -2.79
N LEU A 143 5.47 8.16 -4.07
CA LEU A 143 4.53 8.90 -4.90
C LEU A 143 3.43 7.98 -5.45
N PRO A 144 2.31 8.52 -5.92
CA PRO A 144 1.29 7.70 -6.58
C PRO A 144 1.81 7.05 -7.87
N SER A 145 1.18 5.95 -8.29
CA SER A 145 1.51 5.19 -9.52
C SER A 145 1.36 5.98 -10.83
N TRP A 146 0.67 7.13 -10.81
CA TRP A 146 0.53 8.05 -11.94
C TRP A 146 1.71 9.03 -12.06
N SER A 147 2.58 9.14 -11.05
CA SER A 147 3.83 9.90 -11.14
C SER A 147 4.82 9.14 -12.02
N ASN A 148 4.77 9.39 -13.33
CA ASN A 148 5.55 8.69 -14.34
C ASN A 148 7.06 8.98 -14.29
N TRP A 149 7.52 9.91 -13.44
CA TRP A 149 8.91 10.36 -13.40
C TRP A 149 9.92 9.26 -13.05
N ARG A 150 9.46 8.12 -12.51
CA ARG A 150 10.30 6.95 -12.24
C ARG A 150 9.94 5.69 -13.05
N LYS A 151 8.95 5.70 -13.95
CA LYS A 151 8.58 4.49 -14.72
C LYS A 151 9.59 4.08 -15.79
N LEU A 152 10.49 4.98 -16.19
CA LEU A 152 11.35 4.75 -17.36
C LEU A 152 12.52 3.77 -17.10
N ASN A 153 12.95 3.59 -15.84
CA ASN A 153 14.09 2.73 -15.46
C ASN A 153 13.72 1.58 -14.51
N ARG A 154 12.44 1.18 -14.42
CA ARG A 154 12.01 0.18 -13.42
C ARG A 154 12.13 -1.25 -13.92
N ILE A 155 12.76 -2.08 -13.08
CA ILE A 155 12.47 -3.51 -13.01
C ILE A 155 11.00 -3.63 -12.56
N LYS A 156 10.16 -4.23 -13.40
CA LYS A 156 8.76 -4.51 -13.03
C LYS A 156 8.75 -5.46 -11.84
N LEU A 157 8.25 -4.99 -10.70
CA LEU A 157 8.17 -5.82 -9.51
C LEU A 157 7.07 -6.88 -9.69
N PRO A 158 7.28 -8.13 -9.24
CA PRO A 158 6.29 -9.20 -9.34
C PRO A 158 4.88 -8.85 -8.87
N HIS A 159 4.73 -8.00 -7.84
CA HIS A 159 3.40 -7.62 -7.33
C HIS A 159 2.51 -6.90 -8.35
N GLU A 160 3.07 -6.20 -9.34
CA GLU A 160 2.28 -5.54 -10.40
C GLU A 160 1.53 -6.54 -11.27
N ARG A 161 1.91 -7.82 -11.22
CA ARG A 161 1.27 -8.92 -11.95
C ARG A 161 0.37 -9.78 -11.07
N VAL A 162 0.19 -9.44 -9.80
CA VAL A 162 -0.64 -10.22 -8.85
C VAL A 162 -1.90 -9.44 -8.48
N HIS A 163 -3.06 -9.96 -8.86
CA HIS A 163 -4.36 -9.37 -8.53
C HIS A 163 -5.01 -10.14 -7.37
N LEU A 164 -4.92 -9.56 -6.17
CA LEU A 164 -5.53 -10.10 -4.97
C LEU A 164 -7.04 -9.82 -4.90
N GLY A 165 -7.84 -10.87 -4.68
CA GLY A 165 -9.29 -10.74 -4.51
C GLY A 165 -10.06 -10.64 -5.83
N ALA A 166 -9.72 -11.48 -6.80
CA ALA A 166 -10.36 -11.51 -8.11
C ALA A 166 -11.85 -11.93 -8.02
N LYS A 167 -12.69 -11.36 -8.90
CA LYS A 167 -14.12 -11.69 -8.97
C LYS A 167 -14.33 -13.02 -9.69
N ALA A 168 -15.10 -13.92 -9.10
CA ALA A 168 -15.46 -15.19 -9.76
C ALA A 168 -16.20 -14.98 -11.09
N SER A 169 -16.96 -13.88 -11.23
CA SER A 169 -17.66 -13.52 -12.48
C SER A 169 -16.74 -13.21 -13.66
N MET A 170 -15.43 -13.04 -13.42
CA MET A 170 -14.43 -12.88 -14.48
C MET A 170 -14.08 -14.20 -15.16
N LEU A 171 -14.37 -15.34 -14.51
CA LEU A 171 -13.96 -16.65 -14.98
C LEU A 171 -14.75 -17.05 -16.22
N THR A 172 -14.02 -17.35 -17.29
CA THR A 172 -14.57 -17.95 -18.51
C THR A 172 -14.61 -19.48 -18.39
N HIS A 173 -15.33 -20.15 -19.28
CA HIS A 173 -15.37 -21.62 -19.31
C HIS A 173 -13.95 -22.24 -19.44
N SER A 174 -13.07 -21.65 -20.25
CA SER A 174 -11.67 -22.08 -20.35
C SER A 174 -10.89 -21.87 -19.06
N ASP A 175 -11.12 -20.77 -18.35
CA ASP A 175 -10.46 -20.49 -17.07
C ASP A 175 -10.87 -21.56 -16.02
N MET A 176 -12.14 -21.95 -16.01
CA MET A 176 -12.65 -23.01 -15.13
C MET A 176 -11.98 -24.37 -15.40
N LEU A 177 -11.71 -24.71 -16.66
CA LEU A 177 -10.96 -25.94 -17.01
C LEU A 177 -9.52 -25.90 -16.50
N VAL A 178 -8.86 -24.74 -16.56
CA VAL A 178 -7.51 -24.57 -16.00
C VAL A 178 -7.53 -24.72 -14.49
N ILE A 179 -8.49 -24.10 -13.81
CA ILE A 179 -8.67 -24.22 -12.35
C ILE A 179 -8.93 -25.67 -11.96
N ALA A 180 -9.77 -26.39 -12.70
CA ALA A 180 -10.04 -27.81 -12.42
C ALA A 180 -8.74 -28.65 -12.51
N LYS A 181 -7.88 -28.35 -13.48
CA LYS A 181 -6.57 -29.02 -13.63
C LYS A 181 -5.59 -28.65 -12.52
N THR A 182 -5.61 -27.42 -12.01
CA THR A 182 -4.65 -26.94 -10.99
C THR A 182 -5.17 -27.06 -9.56
N ARG A 183 -6.43 -27.46 -9.36
CA ARG A 183 -7.10 -27.56 -8.06
C ARG A 183 -6.31 -28.36 -7.03
N TYR A 184 -5.69 -29.47 -7.44
CA TYR A 184 -4.93 -30.34 -6.53
C TYR A 184 -3.78 -29.60 -5.82
N HIS A 185 -3.29 -28.47 -6.38
CA HIS A 185 -2.27 -27.62 -5.75
C HIS A 185 -2.78 -26.84 -4.54
N TYR A 186 -4.10 -26.72 -4.36
CA TYR A 186 -4.73 -25.85 -3.38
C TYR A 186 -5.73 -26.58 -2.46
N GLU A 187 -5.68 -27.92 -2.38
CA GLU A 187 -6.67 -28.72 -1.62
C GLU A 187 -6.81 -28.32 -0.15
N ASN A 188 -5.70 -27.93 0.49
CA ASN A 188 -5.67 -27.53 1.90
C ASN A 188 -5.53 -26.00 2.06
N ALA A 189 -5.97 -25.22 1.07
CA ALA A 189 -5.82 -23.78 1.05
C ALA A 189 -7.16 -23.07 0.88
N ASN A 190 -7.37 -22.01 1.67
CA ASN A 190 -8.51 -21.11 1.55
C ASN A 190 -8.37 -20.10 0.37
N TYR A 191 -7.63 -20.48 -0.67
CA TYR A 191 -7.40 -19.67 -1.85
C TYR A 191 -6.97 -20.54 -3.03
N PHE A 192 -7.13 -20.05 -4.25
CA PHE A 192 -6.53 -20.64 -5.45
C PHE A 192 -6.03 -19.55 -6.39
N LEU A 193 -5.10 -19.92 -7.29
CA LEU A 193 -4.49 -19.00 -8.24
C LEU A 193 -4.82 -19.41 -9.67
N LEU A 194 -5.01 -18.41 -10.52
CA LEU A 194 -5.14 -18.55 -11.97
C LEU A 194 -4.09 -17.66 -12.64
N ASP A 195 -3.16 -18.24 -13.41
CA ASP A 195 -2.29 -17.49 -14.30
C ASP A 195 -2.98 -17.29 -15.66
N LYS A 196 -3.11 -16.02 -16.07
CA LYS A 196 -3.66 -15.62 -17.36
C LYS A 196 -2.72 -14.62 -18.01
N GLN A 197 -2.00 -15.10 -19.04
CA GLN A 197 -1.07 -14.28 -19.84
C GLN A 197 0.02 -13.60 -18.98
N GLY A 198 0.50 -14.27 -17.93
CA GLY A 198 1.54 -13.73 -17.05
C GLY A 198 1.02 -12.84 -15.92
N ILE A 199 -0.30 -12.72 -15.79
CA ILE A 199 -0.99 -12.05 -14.68
C ILE A 199 -1.62 -13.12 -13.80
N VAL A 200 -1.25 -13.14 -12.52
CA VAL A 200 -1.74 -14.08 -11.52
C VAL A 200 -2.94 -13.48 -10.79
N TYR A 201 -4.09 -14.12 -10.92
CA TYR A 201 -5.31 -13.78 -10.20
C TYR A 201 -5.46 -14.67 -8.98
N VAL A 202 -5.62 -14.05 -7.81
CA VAL A 202 -5.80 -14.74 -6.53
C VAL A 202 -7.27 -14.68 -6.13
N PHE A 203 -7.89 -15.84 -6.00
CA PHE A 203 -9.26 -15.98 -5.53
C PHE A 203 -9.25 -16.41 -4.07
N ILE A 204 -10.00 -15.70 -3.24
CA ILE A 204 -10.00 -15.87 -1.78
C ILE A 204 -11.29 -16.53 -1.33
N HIS A 205 -11.18 -17.52 -0.44
CA HIS A 205 -12.35 -18.20 0.12
C HIS A 205 -13.08 -17.29 1.11
N LYS A 206 -14.40 -17.48 1.27
CA LYS A 206 -15.21 -16.74 2.24
C LYS A 206 -14.67 -16.86 3.68
N GLU A 207 -14.09 -18.02 4.02
CA GLU A 207 -13.56 -18.33 5.36
C GLU A 207 -12.06 -18.02 5.51
N ALA A 208 -11.42 -17.42 4.50
CA ALA A 208 -9.98 -17.15 4.53
C ALA A 208 -9.61 -16.12 5.62
N THR A 209 -8.64 -16.48 6.45
CA THR A 209 -8.06 -15.61 7.49
C THR A 209 -7.12 -14.55 6.89
N PRO A 210 -6.73 -13.49 7.64
CA PRO A 210 -5.69 -12.56 7.20
C PRO A 210 -4.35 -13.24 6.87
N ALA A 211 -4.01 -14.31 7.60
CA ALA A 211 -2.85 -15.15 7.31
C ALA A 211 -2.99 -15.89 5.98
N ASP A 212 -4.17 -16.44 5.67
CA ASP A 212 -4.46 -17.05 4.36
C ASP A 212 -4.31 -16.04 3.23
N VAL A 213 -4.75 -14.80 3.45
CA VAL A 213 -4.61 -13.70 2.48
C VAL A 213 -3.12 -13.41 2.21
N LEU A 214 -2.31 -13.25 3.26
CA LEU A 214 -0.86 -13.06 3.11
C LEU A 214 -0.22 -14.26 2.38
N ARG A 215 -0.54 -15.49 2.79
CA ARG A 215 -0.03 -16.72 2.16
C ARG A 215 -0.40 -16.80 0.68
N SER A 216 -1.65 -16.47 0.34
CA SER A 216 -2.15 -16.47 -1.04
C SER A 216 -1.42 -15.46 -1.91
N PHE A 217 -1.10 -14.28 -1.34
CA PHE A 217 -0.38 -13.24 -2.05
C PHE A 217 1.08 -13.63 -2.29
N VAL A 218 1.76 -14.18 -1.28
CA VAL A 218 3.13 -14.70 -1.44
C VAL A 218 3.16 -15.83 -2.47
N HIS A 219 2.19 -16.76 -2.44
CA HIS A 219 2.07 -17.80 -3.47
C HIS A 219 1.88 -17.19 -4.87
N GLY A 220 1.04 -16.16 -4.99
CA GLY A 220 0.86 -15.41 -6.23
C GLY A 220 2.16 -14.75 -6.72
N LEU A 221 2.95 -14.15 -5.83
CA LEU A 221 4.24 -13.55 -6.17
C LEU A 221 5.26 -14.59 -6.64
N VAL A 222 5.30 -15.76 -5.97
CA VAL A 222 6.17 -16.88 -6.35
C VAL A 222 5.80 -17.35 -7.76
N LEU A 223 4.51 -17.58 -8.00
CA LEU A 223 4.01 -17.97 -9.32
C LEU A 223 4.34 -16.93 -10.39
N ALA A 224 4.11 -15.65 -10.09
CA ALA A 224 4.44 -14.54 -11.01
C ALA A 224 5.94 -14.47 -11.30
N SER A 225 6.81 -14.70 -10.32
CA SER A 225 8.26 -14.69 -10.55
C SER A 225 8.74 -15.86 -11.43
N SER A 226 8.04 -16.99 -11.41
CA SER A 226 8.36 -18.17 -12.24
C SER A 226 7.86 -18.04 -13.69
N THR A 227 6.97 -17.10 -13.99
CA THR A 227 6.33 -16.92 -15.31
C THR A 227 7.28 -16.49 -16.44
N GLN A 228 8.55 -16.21 -16.12
CA GLN A 228 9.58 -15.95 -17.14
C GLN A 228 10.11 -17.25 -17.79
N ASN A 229 9.86 -18.43 -17.19
CA ASN A 229 10.38 -19.71 -17.66
C ASN A 229 9.22 -20.65 -18.05
N SER A 230 9.24 -21.19 -19.28
CA SER A 230 8.17 -21.93 -19.97
C SER A 230 7.76 -23.31 -19.40
N LYS A 231 7.91 -23.56 -18.10
CA LYS A 231 7.67 -24.85 -17.41
C LYS A 231 6.34 -24.86 -16.62
N PRO A 232 5.83 -26.02 -16.13
CA PRO A 232 4.62 -26.06 -15.31
C PRO A 232 4.79 -25.31 -13.97
N GLN A 233 4.34 -24.05 -13.97
CA GLN A 233 4.68 -23.05 -12.96
C GLN A 233 3.99 -23.28 -11.60
N HIS A 234 2.80 -23.88 -11.60
CA HIS A 234 2.04 -24.12 -10.37
C HIS A 234 2.67 -25.20 -9.47
N LEU A 235 3.27 -26.24 -10.05
CA LEU A 235 3.94 -27.28 -9.25
C LEU A 235 5.19 -26.74 -8.57
N GLU A 236 6.01 -25.98 -9.29
CA GLU A 236 7.22 -25.35 -8.77
C GLU A 236 6.87 -24.30 -7.70
N ALA A 237 5.85 -23.46 -7.96
CA ALA A 237 5.37 -22.49 -6.97
C ALA A 237 4.86 -23.18 -5.70
N ARG A 238 4.10 -24.29 -5.84
CA ARG A 238 3.66 -25.09 -4.69
C ARG A 238 4.83 -25.67 -3.90
N ARG A 239 5.82 -26.28 -4.58
CA ARG A 239 7.01 -26.82 -3.91
C ARG A 239 7.75 -25.74 -3.12
N TRP A 240 7.93 -24.56 -3.71
CA TRP A 240 8.53 -23.43 -3.00
C TRP A 240 7.70 -23.02 -1.78
N MET A 241 6.37 -23.01 -1.89
CA MET A 241 5.48 -22.71 -0.77
C MET A 241 5.54 -23.75 0.35
N ASP A 242 5.79 -25.01 0.02
CA ASP A 242 5.89 -26.10 1.00
C ASP A 242 7.27 -26.10 1.69
N GLU A 243 8.35 -25.82 0.95
CA GLU A 243 9.74 -25.89 1.45
C GLU A 243 10.21 -24.58 2.11
N MET A 244 9.87 -23.43 1.55
CA MET A 244 10.53 -22.15 1.87
C MET A 244 9.63 -21.12 2.56
N TYR A 245 8.30 -21.25 2.47
CA TYR A 245 7.37 -20.25 3.01
C TYR A 245 7.52 -20.05 4.52
N THR A 246 7.65 -21.13 5.28
CA THR A 246 7.80 -21.08 6.75
C THR A 246 9.12 -20.40 7.15
N SER A 247 10.21 -20.72 6.45
CA SER A 247 11.51 -20.07 6.62
C SER A 247 11.43 -18.58 6.30
N PHE A 248 10.79 -18.21 5.18
CA PHE A 248 10.58 -16.82 4.79
C PHE A 248 9.82 -16.03 5.86
N ILE A 249 8.68 -16.55 6.33
CA ILE A 249 7.88 -15.89 7.38
C ILE A 249 8.66 -15.77 8.69
N SER A 250 9.40 -16.81 9.10
CA SER A 250 10.22 -16.80 10.32
C SER A 250 11.31 -15.73 10.27
N LYS A 251 12.00 -15.61 9.13
CA LYS A 251 13.01 -14.55 8.93
C LYS A 251 12.39 -13.15 8.96
N LEU A 252 11.22 -12.97 8.36
CA LEU A 252 10.48 -11.71 8.42
C LEU A 252 10.16 -11.31 9.88
N GLN A 253 9.69 -12.26 10.69
CA GLN A 253 9.42 -12.03 12.11
C GLN A 253 10.70 -11.67 12.88
N THR A 254 11.81 -12.36 12.58
CA THR A 254 13.12 -12.10 13.20
C THR A 254 13.62 -10.68 12.92
N GLU A 255 13.41 -10.18 11.70
CA GLU A 255 13.74 -8.81 11.29
C GLU A 255 12.69 -7.76 11.72
N GLY A 256 11.66 -8.17 12.47
CA GLY A 256 10.67 -7.28 13.10
C GLY A 256 9.46 -6.93 12.22
N TYR A 257 9.21 -7.64 11.12
CA TYR A 257 8.00 -7.45 10.32
C TYR A 257 6.77 -8.08 10.99
N SER A 258 5.63 -7.40 10.88
CA SER A 258 4.33 -7.97 11.23
C SER A 258 3.85 -8.87 10.07
N THR A 259 3.74 -10.17 10.35
CA THR A 259 3.31 -11.19 9.36
C THR A 259 1.88 -11.68 9.60
N GLU A 260 1.12 -11.01 10.48
CA GLU A 260 -0.27 -11.40 10.81
C GLU A 260 -1.23 -11.07 9.67
N ARG A 261 -0.95 -10.00 8.93
CA ARG A 261 -1.78 -9.53 7.83
C ARG A 261 -0.97 -8.84 6.76
N LEU A 262 -1.48 -8.91 5.53
CA LEU A 262 -1.05 -8.07 4.43
C LEU A 262 -1.87 -6.77 4.44
N LEU A 263 -1.19 -5.63 4.36
CA LEU A 263 -1.80 -4.33 4.08
C LEU A 263 -2.20 -4.29 2.60
N SER A 264 -3.40 -4.81 2.32
CA SER A 264 -4.04 -4.83 1.02
C SER A 264 -5.16 -3.79 0.94
N HIS A 265 -5.61 -3.47 -0.28
CA HIS A 265 -6.95 -2.89 -0.46
C HIS A 265 -8.01 -3.83 0.11
N SER A 266 -9.19 -3.30 0.44
CA SER A 266 -10.30 -4.11 0.93
C SER A 266 -10.65 -5.19 -0.08
N ILE A 267 -10.51 -6.45 0.33
CA ILE A 267 -10.88 -7.61 -0.48
C ILE A 267 -12.40 -7.72 -0.45
N LEU A 268 -13.05 -7.05 -1.39
CA LEU A 268 -14.51 -7.01 -1.52
C LEU A 268 -15.09 -8.35 -1.97
N TRP A 269 -14.32 -9.12 -2.74
CA TRP A 269 -14.80 -10.34 -3.38
C TRP A 269 -14.15 -11.56 -2.74
N ARG A 270 -14.99 -12.37 -2.12
CA ARG A 270 -14.65 -13.69 -1.60
C ARG A 270 -15.62 -14.69 -2.20
N ALA A 271 -15.09 -15.79 -2.72
CA ALA A 271 -15.90 -16.84 -3.30
C ALA A 271 -16.10 -17.98 -2.31
N HIS A 272 -17.20 -18.71 -2.46
CA HIS A 272 -17.45 -19.92 -1.71
C HIS A 272 -17.30 -21.12 -2.64
N TRP A 273 -16.53 -22.11 -2.19
CA TRP A 273 -16.46 -23.41 -2.83
C TRP A 273 -16.39 -24.48 -1.74
N LEU A 274 -16.74 -25.71 -2.11
CA LEU A 274 -16.68 -26.84 -1.20
C LEU A 274 -15.33 -27.54 -1.32
N HIS A 275 -14.72 -27.82 -0.18
CA HIS A 275 -13.58 -28.73 -0.07
C HIS A 275 -14.10 -30.16 -0.23
N GLY A 276 -14.20 -30.65 -1.46
CA GLY A 276 -14.75 -31.99 -1.72
C GLY A 276 -13.67 -33.06 -1.87
N GLN A 277 -13.85 -34.19 -1.16
CA GLN A 277 -13.31 -35.50 -1.59
C GLN A 277 -13.91 -35.87 -2.95
N LEU A 278 -13.14 -36.61 -3.75
CA LEU A 278 -13.33 -36.80 -5.19
C LEU A 278 -14.60 -37.58 -5.61
N ASP A 279 -15.42 -38.10 -4.69
CA ASP A 279 -16.22 -39.31 -4.99
C ASP A 279 -17.76 -39.23 -4.90
N GLU A 280 -18.40 -38.07 -4.77
CA GLU A 280 -19.87 -38.06 -4.59
C GLU A 280 -20.73 -37.41 -5.68
N LYS A 281 -20.17 -36.88 -6.79
CA LYS A 281 -21.00 -36.23 -7.83
C LYS A 281 -20.62 -36.53 -9.27
N LEU A 282 -20.36 -37.80 -9.57
CA LEU A 282 -20.47 -38.36 -10.92
C LEU A 282 -21.26 -39.68 -10.85
N LYS A 283 -22.54 -39.59 -10.51
CA LYS A 283 -23.58 -40.56 -10.87
C LYS A 283 -24.82 -39.80 -11.30
#